data_AF-A0A5Q4H802-F1
#
_entry.id   AF-A0A5Q4H802-F1
#
_cell.length_a   1.000
_cell.length_b   1.000
_cell.length_c   1.000
_cell.angle_alpha   90.00
_cell.angle_beta   90.00
_cell.angle_gamma   90.00
#
_symmetry.space_group_name_H-M   'P 1'
#
loop_
_entity.id
_entity.type
_entity.pdbx_description
1 polymer ?
#
loop_
_entity_poly.entity_id
_entity_poly.type
_entity_poly.pdbx_seq_one_letter_code
_entity_poly.pdbx_strand_id
1 'polypeptide(L)'
;MNRRRFLQQTRALGGKRCLDVRLAVLCDRSRCRDVTAGCDNRVLGKSAPESWNPVRESMGHTRRLAERLELAAMTPCEHLTSTGYCLADPGRQYVIYLPEGGRVEVDLSAAAEPLAVEWIAPIAGTSHAGKPAAGGAKRSLQAPFRGPAVLLLEMEKPRDR
;
A
#
# COMPACT_ATOMS: atom_id res chain seq x y z
N MET A 1 45.67 46.95 32.49
CA MET A 1 45.18 48.31 32.78
C MET A 1 43.65 48.28 32.81
N ASN A 2 43.06 48.40 34.02
CA ASN A 2 41.68 48.84 34.35
C ASN A 2 40.44 48.15 33.72
N ARG A 3 39.64 47.40 34.52
CA ARG A 3 38.44 47.82 35.32
C ARG A 3 37.14 47.66 34.48
N ARG A 4 36.03 46.97 34.82
CA ARG A 4 35.31 46.55 36.06
C ARG A 4 34.41 45.32 35.66
N ARG A 5 34.24 44.25 36.47
CA ARG A 5 33.29 44.07 37.61
C ARG A 5 31.83 44.41 37.23
N PHE A 6 30.76 43.69 37.60
CA PHE A 6 30.47 42.50 38.42
C PHE A 6 28.90 42.44 38.49
N LEU A 7 28.28 41.29 38.78
CA LEU A 7 26.98 41.13 39.51
C LEU A 7 25.67 41.53 38.75
N GLN A 8 24.49 40.85 38.79
CA GLN A 8 23.76 39.89 39.66
C GLN A 8 22.72 39.13 38.78
N GLN A 9 22.40 37.84 38.96
CA GLN A 9 21.31 37.27 39.81
C GLN A 9 19.95 38.00 39.64
N THR A 10 18.74 37.43 39.60
CA THR A 10 18.13 36.11 39.90
C THR A 10 16.63 36.21 39.57
N ARG A 11 15.99 35.05 39.27
CA ARG A 11 14.59 34.63 39.55
C ARG A 11 13.48 35.69 39.76
N ALA A 12 12.30 35.45 39.13
CA ALA A 12 11.08 34.94 39.80
C ALA A 12 9.76 35.36 39.10
N LEU A 13 8.84 34.39 38.96
CA LEU A 13 7.37 34.47 39.05
C LEU A 13 6.64 35.36 37.99
N GLY A 14 5.75 34.81 37.15
CA GLY A 14 4.48 34.22 37.56
C GLY A 14 3.38 35.29 37.46
N GLY A 15 2.53 35.24 36.43
CA GLY A 15 1.47 36.24 36.25
C GLY A 15 0.51 35.91 35.11
N LYS A 16 -0.47 35.06 35.40
CA LYS A 16 -1.61 34.76 34.53
C LYS A 16 -2.46 36.00 34.31
N ARG A 17 -2.65 36.44 33.06
CA ARG A 17 -3.84 37.19 32.63
C ARG A 17 -4.12 36.90 31.16
N CYS A 18 -4.94 35.90 30.89
CA CYS A 18 -5.72 35.80 29.65
C CYS A 18 -7.19 35.89 30.05
N LEU A 19 -7.70 37.12 30.15
CA LEU A 19 -9.08 37.37 29.72
C LEU A 19 -9.02 37.40 28.19
N ASP A 20 -9.72 36.50 27.53
CA ASP A 20 -10.99 36.86 26.92
C ASP A 20 -11.64 35.60 26.32
N VAL A 21 -12.94 35.48 26.54
CA VAL A 21 -13.80 34.39 26.10
C VAL A 21 -14.75 35.00 25.08
N ARG A 22 -14.46 34.84 23.78
CA ARG A 22 -15.43 34.49 22.72
C ARG A 22 -14.88 34.70 21.31
N LEU A 23 -15.42 33.86 20.41
CA LEU A 23 -15.36 33.85 18.94
C LEU A 23 -14.15 33.13 18.33
N ALA A 24 -14.18 31.81 18.20
CA ALA A 24 -14.91 31.02 17.20
C ALA A 24 -14.32 31.14 15.76
N VAL A 25 -13.81 29.99 15.31
CA VAL A 25 -13.54 29.57 13.93
C VAL A 25 -12.34 30.24 13.25
N LEU A 26 -11.15 29.81 13.66
CA LEU A 26 -10.03 29.63 12.74
C LEU A 26 -9.43 28.24 13.02
N CYS A 27 -9.66 27.33 12.07
CA CYS A 27 -9.00 26.03 12.02
C CYS A 27 -7.52 26.25 11.70
N ASP A 28 -6.74 26.56 12.73
CA ASP A 28 -5.30 26.70 12.62
C ASP A 28 -4.66 25.29 12.57
N ARG A 29 -4.08 24.96 11.40
CA ARG A 29 -3.40 23.70 11.06
C ARG A 29 -2.17 23.40 11.93
N SER A 30 -1.93 24.14 13.00
CA SER A 30 -0.72 24.05 13.83
C SER A 30 -0.80 23.04 14.98
N ARG A 31 -1.96 22.39 15.19
CA ARG A 31 -2.20 21.49 16.34
C ARG A 31 -2.63 20.05 16.03
N CYS A 32 -2.41 19.56 14.82
CA CYS A 32 -2.26 18.12 14.57
C CYS A 32 -0.78 17.74 14.71
N ARG A 33 -0.26 17.78 15.93
CA ARG A 33 0.99 17.06 16.25
C ARG A 33 0.60 15.87 17.11
N ASP A 34 1.10 14.71 16.68
CA ASP A 34 0.96 13.38 17.27
C ASP A 34 -0.30 12.57 16.93
N VAL A 35 -0.37 12.17 15.66
CA VAL A 35 -0.97 10.87 15.24
C VAL A 35 0.03 9.71 15.50
N THR A 36 1.06 9.91 16.32
CA THR A 36 2.13 8.94 16.63
C THR A 36 1.88 8.15 17.92
N ALA A 37 0.92 8.56 18.75
CA ALA A 37 0.69 7.98 20.08
C ALA A 37 0.07 6.56 20.09
N GLY A 38 -0.24 5.98 18.92
CA GLY A 38 -0.96 4.70 18.83
C GLY A 38 -0.12 3.47 18.48
N CYS A 39 1.14 3.62 18.06
CA CYS A 39 1.99 2.50 17.68
C CYS A 39 3.21 2.46 18.61
N ASP A 40 3.03 1.97 19.84
CA ASP A 40 4.15 1.70 20.73
C ASP A 40 5.00 0.57 20.12
N ASN A 41 6.19 0.94 19.66
CA ASN A 41 7.14 0.04 19.04
C ASN A 41 7.84 -0.91 20.03
N ARG A 42 7.38 -0.96 21.28
CA ARG A 42 7.84 -1.88 22.32
C ARG A 42 7.62 -3.36 21.97
N VAL A 43 6.69 -3.69 21.06
CA VAL A 43 6.32 -5.08 20.72
C VAL A 43 6.83 -5.54 19.33
N LEU A 44 6.87 -4.68 18.31
CA LEU A 44 7.07 -5.09 16.91
C LEU A 44 8.48 -4.84 16.32
N GLY A 45 9.49 -4.71 17.17
CA GLY A 45 10.89 -4.64 16.75
C GLY A 45 11.42 -3.21 16.72
N LYS A 46 12.67 -3.02 17.18
CA LYS A 46 13.32 -1.77 17.65
C LYS A 46 13.41 -0.57 16.66
N SER A 47 12.61 -0.52 15.60
CA SER A 47 12.63 0.49 14.54
C SER A 47 11.67 1.66 14.81
N ALA A 48 12.17 2.90 14.74
CA ALA A 48 11.38 4.10 15.05
C ALA A 48 10.04 4.17 14.27
N PRO A 49 8.96 4.76 14.84
CA PRO A 49 7.61 4.79 14.25
C PRO A 49 7.50 5.31 12.80
N GLU A 50 8.48 6.11 12.37
CA GLU A 50 8.60 6.65 11.00
C GLU A 50 8.95 5.58 9.96
N SER A 51 9.67 4.50 10.34
CA SER A 51 10.03 3.42 9.42
C SER A 51 8.85 2.56 8.97
N TRP A 52 7.67 2.77 9.56
CA TRP A 52 6.46 1.98 9.29
C TRP A 52 5.59 2.57 8.17
N ASN A 53 5.87 3.79 7.70
CA ASN A 53 5.10 4.41 6.62
C ASN A 53 5.05 3.55 5.34
N PRO A 54 6.17 3.00 4.83
CA PRO A 54 6.14 2.14 3.64
C PRO A 54 5.31 0.87 3.83
N VAL A 55 5.32 0.31 5.04
CA VAL A 55 4.51 -0.88 5.38
C VAL A 55 3.03 -0.54 5.37
N ARG A 56 2.64 0.58 6.00
CA ARG A 56 1.23 1.05 6.02
C ARG A 56 0.73 1.38 4.63
N GLU A 57 1.54 2.01 3.79
CA GLU A 57 1.22 2.31 2.40
C GLU A 57 1.01 1.03 1.58
N SER A 58 1.92 0.07 1.70
CA SER A 58 1.81 -1.24 1.03
C SER A 58 0.55 -2.01 1.45
N MET A 59 0.18 -1.98 2.74
CA MET A 59 -1.08 -2.54 3.21
C MET A 59 -2.29 -1.81 2.63
N GLY A 60 -2.20 -0.49 2.48
CA GLY A 60 -3.22 0.32 1.79
C GLY A 60 -3.39 -0.07 0.32
N HIS A 61 -2.29 -0.31 -0.40
CA HIS A 61 -2.33 -0.81 -1.77
C HIS A 61 -2.98 -2.19 -1.86
N THR A 62 -2.62 -3.09 -0.93
CA THR A 62 -3.21 -4.43 -0.84
C THR A 62 -4.70 -4.37 -0.59
N ARG A 63 -5.16 -3.50 0.33
CA ARG A 63 -6.59 -3.29 0.60
C ARG A 63 -7.34 -2.78 -0.63
N ARG A 64 -6.79 -1.80 -1.35
CA ARG A 64 -7.43 -1.27 -2.57
C ARG A 64 -7.53 -2.33 -3.66
N LEU A 65 -6.53 -3.19 -3.78
CA LEU A 65 -6.58 -4.33 -4.69
C LEU A 65 -7.68 -5.31 -4.26
N ALA A 66 -7.72 -5.69 -2.98
CA ALA A 66 -8.75 -6.56 -2.43
C ALA A 66 -10.18 -6.03 -2.65
N GLU A 67 -10.40 -4.72 -2.54
CA GLU A 67 -11.70 -4.06 -2.79
C GLU A 67 -12.13 -4.13 -4.27
N ARG A 68 -11.20 -4.36 -5.22
CA ARG A 68 -11.50 -4.56 -6.65
C ARG A 68 -11.86 -6.01 -6.99
N LEU A 69 -11.51 -6.95 -6.12
CA LEU A 69 -11.60 -8.39 -6.35
C LEU A 69 -12.83 -9.00 -5.69
N GLU A 70 -13.41 -10.01 -6.33
CA GLU A 70 -14.44 -10.85 -5.71
C GLU A 70 -13.79 -11.97 -4.88
N LEU A 71 -13.12 -11.60 -3.77
CA LEU A 71 -12.33 -12.53 -2.96
C LEU A 71 -13.13 -13.74 -2.42
N ALA A 72 -14.44 -13.60 -2.25
CA ALA A 72 -15.31 -14.68 -1.78
C ALA A 72 -15.44 -15.83 -2.79
N ALA A 73 -15.27 -15.56 -4.09
CA ALA A 73 -15.33 -16.55 -5.16
C ALA A 73 -13.96 -17.15 -5.49
N MET A 74 -12.86 -16.56 -4.99
CA MET A 74 -11.50 -16.98 -5.32
C MET A 74 -11.03 -18.14 -4.44
N THR A 75 -10.40 -19.13 -5.06
CA THR A 75 -9.77 -20.25 -4.38
C THR A 75 -8.25 -20.18 -4.55
N PRO A 76 -7.45 -20.49 -3.50
CA PRO A 76 -6.00 -20.64 -3.62
C PRO A 76 -5.66 -21.80 -4.56
N CYS A 77 -4.96 -21.51 -5.65
CA CYS A 77 -4.65 -22.46 -6.72
C CYS A 77 -3.16 -22.45 -7.05
N GLU A 78 -2.33 -22.89 -6.11
CA GLU A 78 -0.87 -22.92 -6.22
C GLU A 78 -0.36 -23.69 -7.46
N HIS A 79 -1.07 -24.72 -7.89
CA HIS A 79 -0.70 -25.56 -9.03
C HIS A 79 -0.85 -24.87 -10.40
N LEU A 80 -1.54 -23.72 -10.48
CA LEU A 80 -1.76 -23.00 -11.74
C LEU A 80 -0.57 -22.10 -12.12
N THR A 81 0.36 -21.84 -11.19
CA THR A 81 1.48 -20.92 -11.42
C THR A 81 2.82 -21.49 -10.99
N SER A 82 3.89 -21.12 -11.69
CA SER A 82 5.25 -21.54 -11.32
C SER A 82 5.72 -20.98 -9.98
N THR A 83 5.11 -19.90 -9.50
CA THR A 83 5.49 -19.26 -8.22
C THR A 83 4.76 -19.84 -7.01
N GLY A 84 3.68 -20.62 -7.21
CA GLY A 84 2.87 -21.18 -6.13
C GLY A 84 1.92 -20.18 -5.44
N TYR A 85 2.05 -18.88 -5.68
CA TYR A 85 1.19 -17.85 -5.09
C TYR A 85 0.12 -17.41 -6.08
N CYS A 86 -1.03 -18.10 -6.08
CA CYS A 86 -2.14 -17.80 -6.98
C CYS A 86 -3.49 -17.93 -6.28
N LEU A 87 -4.35 -16.93 -6.49
CA LEU A 87 -5.77 -16.92 -6.15
C LEU A 87 -6.54 -16.85 -7.47
N ALA A 88 -7.45 -17.80 -7.69
CA ALA A 88 -8.18 -17.91 -8.95
C ALA A 88 -9.69 -18.08 -8.70
N ASP A 89 -10.48 -17.33 -9.44
CA ASP A 89 -11.87 -17.64 -9.80
C ASP A 89 -11.85 -18.13 -11.26
N PRO A 90 -11.85 -19.46 -11.48
CA PRO A 90 -11.65 -20.05 -12.80
C PRO A 90 -12.59 -19.45 -13.85
N GLY A 91 -11.99 -18.85 -14.87
CA GLY A 91 -12.67 -18.24 -16.01
C GLY A 91 -13.03 -16.75 -15.85
N ARG A 92 -12.90 -16.18 -14.65
CA ARG A 92 -13.29 -14.78 -14.37
C ARG A 92 -12.13 -13.90 -13.94
N GLN A 93 -11.43 -14.26 -12.87
CA GLN A 93 -10.37 -13.43 -12.29
C GLN A 93 -9.24 -14.28 -11.71
N TYR A 94 -7.99 -13.84 -11.89
CA TYR A 94 -6.81 -14.49 -11.33
C TYR A 94 -5.86 -13.44 -10.78
N VAL A 95 -5.33 -13.69 -9.59
CA VAL A 95 -4.38 -12.83 -8.88
C VAL A 95 -3.17 -13.65 -8.50
N ILE A 96 -2.01 -13.21 -8.95
CA ILE A 96 -0.77 -13.97 -8.83
C ILE A 96 0.29 -13.06 -8.23
N TYR A 97 0.96 -13.55 -7.20
CA TYR A 97 2.03 -12.80 -6.56
C TYR A 97 3.40 -13.36 -6.95
N LEU A 98 4.31 -12.46 -7.31
CA LEU A 98 5.68 -12.76 -7.69
C LEU A 98 6.61 -11.97 -6.76
N PRO A 99 7.20 -12.59 -5.73
CA PRO A 99 8.06 -11.88 -4.78
C PRO A 99 9.34 -11.35 -5.45
N GLU A 100 9.92 -12.09 -6.38
CA GLU A 100 11.11 -11.68 -7.14
C GLU A 100 10.76 -10.87 -8.40
N GLY A 101 9.48 -10.90 -8.81
CA GLY A 101 9.02 -10.41 -10.11
C GLY A 101 9.44 -11.31 -11.27
N GLY A 102 9.51 -10.73 -12.47
CA GLY A 102 10.02 -11.41 -13.66
C GLY A 102 8.96 -12.16 -14.48
N ARG A 103 9.32 -13.34 -14.97
CA ARG A 103 8.46 -14.17 -15.83
C ARG A 103 7.69 -15.18 -14.99
N VAL A 104 6.40 -15.35 -15.28
CA VAL A 104 5.54 -16.37 -14.69
C VAL A 104 4.78 -17.10 -15.76
N GLU A 105 4.65 -18.42 -15.61
CA GLU A 105 3.70 -19.22 -16.39
C GLU A 105 2.42 -19.42 -15.60
N VAL A 106 1.30 -19.20 -16.28
CA VAL A 106 -0.04 -19.30 -15.71
C VAL A 106 -0.88 -20.19 -16.60
N ASP A 107 -1.56 -21.16 -16.00
CA ASP A 107 -2.54 -21.97 -16.70
C ASP A 107 -3.90 -21.27 -16.77
N LEU A 108 -4.27 -20.81 -17.98
CA LEU A 108 -5.54 -20.15 -18.28
C LEU A 108 -6.48 -21.05 -19.07
N SER A 109 -6.29 -22.38 -19.01
CA SER A 109 -7.17 -23.35 -19.68
C SER A 109 -8.64 -23.24 -19.26
N ALA A 110 -8.92 -22.78 -18.03
CA ALA A 110 -10.27 -22.57 -17.54
C ALA A 110 -10.95 -21.28 -18.07
N ALA A 111 -10.19 -20.36 -18.67
CA ALA A 111 -10.74 -19.15 -19.28
C ALA A 111 -11.00 -19.38 -20.77
N ALA A 112 -12.24 -19.20 -21.22
CA ALA A 112 -12.59 -19.28 -22.64
C ALA A 112 -12.25 -17.99 -23.38
N GLU A 113 -12.49 -16.84 -22.75
CA GLU A 113 -12.30 -15.51 -23.33
C GLU A 113 -10.92 -14.92 -23.00
N PRO A 114 -10.44 -13.93 -23.79
CA PRO A 114 -9.26 -13.15 -23.44
C PRO A 114 -9.43 -12.42 -22.11
N LEU A 115 -8.36 -12.42 -21.30
CA LEU A 115 -8.30 -11.71 -20.03
C LEU A 115 -7.47 -10.43 -20.19
N ALA A 116 -7.97 -9.33 -19.65
CA ALA A 116 -7.21 -8.11 -19.47
C ALA A 116 -6.09 -8.36 -18.44
N VAL A 117 -4.90 -7.83 -18.74
CA VAL A 117 -3.69 -8.03 -17.92
C VAL A 117 -3.30 -6.72 -17.27
N GLU A 118 -3.10 -6.72 -15.96
CA GLU A 118 -2.58 -5.58 -15.21
C GLU A 118 -1.45 -6.03 -14.27
N TRP A 119 -0.34 -5.30 -14.29
CA TRP A 119 0.80 -5.50 -13.41
C TRP A 119 0.83 -4.41 -12.35
N ILE A 120 0.84 -4.80 -11.08
CA ILE A 120 0.83 -3.88 -9.95
C ILE A 120 2.15 -4.03 -9.18
N ALA A 121 2.84 -2.92 -8.95
CA ALA A 121 4.00 -2.87 -8.07
C ALA A 121 3.51 -2.61 -6.63
N PRO A 122 3.55 -3.59 -5.72
CA PRO A 122 2.93 -3.49 -4.38
C PRO A 122 3.63 -2.48 -3.48
N ILE A 123 4.92 -2.21 -3.72
CA ILE A 123 5.72 -1.23 -2.95
C ILE A 123 5.48 0.20 -3.45
N ALA A 124 5.45 0.39 -4.78
CA ALA A 124 5.29 1.72 -5.38
C ALA A 124 3.82 2.13 -5.53
N GLY A 125 2.89 1.18 -5.46
CA GLY A 125 1.46 1.41 -5.69
C GLY A 125 1.09 1.72 -7.14
N THR A 126 2.02 1.55 -8.09
CA THR A 126 1.80 1.83 -9.51
C THR A 126 1.21 0.61 -10.22
N SER A 127 0.34 0.85 -11.19
CA SER A 127 -0.18 -0.19 -12.08
C SER A 127 0.22 0.06 -13.53
N HIS A 128 0.45 -1.02 -14.26
CA HIS A 128 0.88 -1.03 -15.65
C HIS A 128 0.01 -2.03 -16.43
N ALA A 129 -0.73 -1.53 -17.42
CA ALA A 129 -1.49 -2.40 -18.31
C ALA A 129 -0.54 -3.29 -19.15
N GLY A 130 -0.84 -4.58 -19.18
CA GLY A 130 -0.19 -5.55 -20.06
C GLY A 130 -0.96 -5.77 -21.34
N LYS A 131 -0.39 -6.59 -22.23
CA LYS A 131 -1.13 -7.09 -23.41
C LYS A 131 -2.17 -8.11 -22.94
N PRO A 132 -3.41 -8.10 -23.49
CA PRO A 132 -4.41 -9.11 -23.16
C PRO A 132 -3.88 -10.53 -23.38
N ALA A 133 -4.19 -11.42 -22.44
CA ALA A 133 -3.78 -12.82 -22.50
C ALA A 133 -4.95 -13.66 -23.03
N ALA A 134 -4.73 -14.37 -24.13
CA ALA A 134 -5.72 -15.31 -24.65
C ALA A 134 -5.93 -16.46 -23.67
N GLY A 135 -7.19 -16.79 -23.36
CA GLY A 135 -7.57 -17.96 -22.59
C GLY A 135 -7.29 -19.29 -23.31
N GLY A 136 -7.66 -20.39 -22.66
CA GLY A 136 -7.69 -21.75 -23.20
C GLY A 136 -6.37 -22.50 -23.18
N ALA A 137 -5.27 -21.89 -22.74
CA ALA A 137 -3.99 -22.57 -22.60
C ALA A 137 -3.05 -21.85 -21.62
N LYS A 138 -1.92 -22.49 -21.30
CA LYS A 138 -0.85 -21.88 -20.52
C LYS A 138 -0.26 -20.67 -21.24
N ARG A 139 0.01 -19.61 -20.48
CA ARG A 139 0.60 -18.35 -20.96
C ARG A 139 1.79 -17.98 -20.10
N SER A 140 2.87 -17.58 -20.77
CA SER A 140 4.04 -16.97 -20.13
C SER A 140 3.89 -15.45 -20.19
N LEU A 141 3.85 -14.81 -19.02
CA LEU A 141 3.73 -13.37 -18.87
C LEU A 141 4.98 -12.80 -18.18
N GLN A 142 5.40 -11.60 -18.58
CA GLN A 142 6.61 -10.96 -18.06
C GLN A 142 6.29 -9.59 -17.46
N ALA A 143 6.72 -9.37 -16.21
CA ALA A 143 6.58 -8.10 -15.53
C ALA A 143 7.40 -7.00 -16.24
N PRO A 144 6.84 -5.79 -16.44
CA PRO A 144 7.52 -4.69 -17.12
C PRO A 144 8.54 -3.94 -16.23
N PHE A 145 8.63 -4.29 -14.95
CA PHE A 145 9.53 -3.67 -13.97
C PHE A 145 10.27 -4.75 -13.15
N ARG A 146 11.29 -4.32 -12.41
CA ARG A 146 12.06 -5.17 -11.49
C ARG A 146 11.49 -5.12 -10.09
N GLY A 147 11.62 -6.22 -9.36
CA GLY A 147 11.17 -6.35 -7.97
C GLY A 147 9.79 -7.02 -7.87
N PRO A 148 9.21 -7.03 -6.66
CA PRO A 148 7.96 -7.74 -6.41
C PRO A 148 6.84 -7.23 -7.30
N ALA A 149 6.05 -8.14 -7.86
CA ALA A 149 4.95 -7.82 -8.76
C ALA A 149 3.70 -8.61 -8.38
N VAL A 150 2.54 -7.97 -8.53
CA VAL A 150 1.24 -8.64 -8.51
C VAL A 150 0.70 -8.59 -9.93
N LEU A 151 0.35 -9.75 -10.46
CA LEU A 151 -0.30 -9.90 -11.75
C LEU A 151 -1.80 -10.10 -11.51
N LEU A 152 -2.61 -9.20 -12.07
CA LEU A 152 -4.05 -9.26 -12.07
C LEU A 152 -4.54 -9.58 -13.48
N LEU A 153 -5.35 -10.63 -13.60
CA LEU A 153 -6.00 -11.06 -14.82
C LEU A 153 -7.50 -11.00 -14.59
N GLU A 154 -8.21 -10.24 -15.39
CA GLU A 154 -9.67 -10.12 -15.28
C GLU A 154 -10.31 -10.29 -16.64
N MET A 155 -11.40 -11.03 -16.71
CA MET A 155 -12.23 -11.09 -17.90
C MET A 155 -12.72 -9.68 -18.21
N GLU A 156 -12.50 -9.23 -19.45
CA GLU A 156 -13.07 -7.97 -19.89
C GLU A 156 -14.59 -8.15 -19.88
N LYS A 157 -15.26 -7.48 -18.93
CA LYS A 157 -16.73 -7.56 -18.83
C LYS A 157 -17.30 -7.11 -20.18
N PRO A 158 -18.18 -7.89 -20.82
CA PRO A 158 -18.96 -7.39 -21.93
C PRO A 158 -19.65 -6.11 -21.46
N ARG A 159 -19.33 -4.97 -22.08
CA ARG A 159 -20.08 -3.73 -21.86
C ARG A 159 -21.49 -3.98 -22.40
N ASP A 160 -22.36 -4.41 -21.51
CA ASP A 160 -23.79 -4.55 -21.77
C ASP A 160 -24.32 -3.20 -22.30
N ARG A 161 -25.05 -3.24 -23.42
CA ARG A 161 -25.57 -2.09 -24.17
C ARG A 161 -27.07 -2.19 -24.30
#